data_AF-A0A5A9X6G4-F1
#
_entry.id   AF-A0A5A9X6G4-F1
#
_cell.length_a   1.000
_cell.length_b   1.000
_cell.length_c   1.000
_cell.angle_alpha   90.00
_cell.angle_beta   90.00
_cell.angle_gamma   90.00
#
_symmetry.space_group_name_H-M   'P 1'
#
loop_
_entity.id
_entity.type
_entity.pdbx_description
1 polymer ?
#
loop_
_entity_poly.entity_id
_entity_poly.type
_entity_poly.pdbx_seq_one_letter_code
_entity_poly.pdbx_strand_id
1 'polypeptide(L)'
;MMQTAPNIDAAIIKAAQYVQATWQQAAMGAIQLPGATTPTVNIGLRQLYADNIVLGNQVRGVNSVSQRIIATKKIAEQLENGCGPWDMKPMLLNGPKARVGKNGRYNIIPFRHGTGSSSAPNNNFKTMPKDIYQKARQMKATVQQGNRLKYGGRLTGTETKYAPGKNPTSGYQHKAGRFEGMVRVEKTYAKAKQSTYLTFRVVSEKSDPGSWIHPGYQAHHIAKGVENFCRSAVEQMIQEAATHDLQEAIVTIGAV
;
A
#
# COMPACT_ATOMS: atom_id res chain seq x y z
N MET A 1 -18.72 -8.55 45.83
CA MET A 1 -18.06 -7.80 44.74
C MET A 1 -16.61 -7.66 45.13
N MET A 2 -15.74 -8.54 44.65
CA MET A 2 -14.36 -8.63 45.10
C MET A 2 -13.42 -8.19 43.97
N GLN A 3 -12.55 -7.24 44.32
CA GLN A 3 -11.26 -6.87 43.70
C GLN A 3 -11.27 -6.41 42.25
N THR A 4 -11.37 -5.09 42.07
CA THR A 4 -10.73 -4.42 40.94
C THR A 4 -9.22 -4.68 41.03
N ALA A 5 -8.62 -5.23 39.98
CA ALA A 5 -7.18 -5.36 39.79
C ALA A 5 -6.73 -4.24 38.84
N PRO A 6 -6.71 -2.97 39.31
CA PRO A 6 -6.55 -1.82 38.43
C PRO A 6 -5.18 -1.81 37.73
N ASN A 7 -4.15 -2.37 38.35
CA ASN A 7 -2.82 -2.42 37.75
C ASN A 7 -2.80 -3.44 36.59
N ILE A 8 -3.41 -4.61 36.76
CA ILE A 8 -3.58 -5.58 35.66
C ILE A 8 -4.38 -4.96 34.49
N ASP A 9 -5.49 -4.29 34.76
CA ASP A 9 -6.31 -3.66 33.71
C ASP A 9 -5.51 -2.59 32.94
N ALA A 10 -4.77 -1.74 33.65
CA ALA A 10 -3.89 -0.75 33.04
C ALA A 10 -2.75 -1.39 32.23
N ALA A 11 -2.17 -2.48 32.73
CA ALA A 11 -1.11 -3.22 32.03
C ALA A 11 -1.62 -3.88 30.76
N ILE A 12 -2.84 -4.43 30.75
CA ILE A 12 -3.47 -5.00 29.55
C ILE A 12 -3.66 -3.92 28.48
N ILE A 13 -4.10 -2.72 28.85
CA ILE A 13 -4.25 -1.60 27.91
C ILE A 13 -2.89 -1.18 27.35
N LYS A 14 -1.89 -1.02 28.22
CA LYS A 14 -0.53 -0.63 27.83
C LYS A 14 0.13 -1.68 26.93
N ALA A 15 -0.03 -2.96 27.25
CA ALA A 15 0.44 -4.07 26.42
C ALA A 15 -0.23 -4.07 25.05
N ALA A 16 -1.55 -3.86 24.98
CA ALA A 16 -2.26 -3.80 23.72
C ALA A 16 -1.80 -2.61 22.84
N GLN A 17 -1.60 -1.44 23.44
CA GLN A 17 -1.04 -0.26 22.76
C GLN A 17 0.39 -0.52 22.26
N TYR A 18 1.21 -1.19 23.06
CA TYR A 18 2.57 -1.57 22.67
C TYR A 18 2.56 -2.49 21.44
N VAL A 19 1.77 -3.57 21.48
CA VAL A 19 1.65 -4.51 20.35
C VAL A 19 1.09 -3.81 19.10
N GLN A 20 0.07 -2.95 19.25
CA GLN A 20 -0.47 -2.17 18.15
C GLN A 20 0.60 -1.28 17.51
N ALA A 21 1.36 -0.52 18.31
CA ALA A 21 2.41 0.35 17.83
C ALA A 21 3.53 -0.43 17.13
N THR A 22 3.94 -1.58 17.69
CA THR A 22 4.93 -2.46 17.05
C THR A 22 4.43 -2.98 15.70
N TRP A 23 3.17 -3.39 15.59
CA TRP A 23 2.60 -3.85 14.33
C TRP A 23 2.53 -2.73 13.29
N GLN A 24 2.10 -1.53 13.67
CA GLN A 24 2.08 -0.37 12.79
C GLN A 24 3.50 -0.03 12.28
N GLN A 25 4.50 -0.04 13.17
CA GLN A 25 5.90 0.21 12.79
C GLN A 25 6.45 -0.88 11.87
N ALA A 26 6.14 -2.15 12.13
CA ALA A 26 6.54 -3.26 11.27
C ALA A 26 5.87 -3.22 9.89
N ALA A 27 4.57 -2.88 9.83
CA ALA A 27 3.85 -2.70 8.57
C ALA A 27 4.43 -1.54 7.73
N MET A 28 4.90 -0.48 8.39
CA MET A 28 5.62 0.63 7.75
C MET A 28 7.05 0.27 7.33
N GLY A 29 7.59 -0.85 7.84
CA GLY A 29 8.97 -1.29 7.61
C GLY A 29 10.00 -0.53 8.45
N ALA A 30 9.57 0.12 9.53
CA ALA A 30 10.47 0.77 10.49
C ALA A 30 11.17 -0.24 11.41
N ILE A 31 10.53 -1.40 11.64
CA ILE A 31 11.08 -2.52 12.39
C ILE A 31 11.05 -3.76 11.49
N GLN A 32 12.16 -4.49 11.44
CA GLN A 32 12.23 -5.79 10.80
C GLN A 32 11.97 -6.87 11.85
N LEU A 33 10.89 -7.64 11.69
CA LEU A 33 10.54 -8.72 12.60
C LEU A 33 11.07 -10.06 12.09
N PRO A 34 11.57 -10.95 12.97
CA PRO A 34 11.98 -12.29 12.57
C PRO A 34 10.84 -13.05 11.89
N GLY A 35 11.09 -13.62 10.71
CA GLY A 35 10.11 -14.40 9.96
C GLY A 35 9.02 -13.60 9.23
N ALA A 36 8.94 -12.27 9.42
CA ALA A 36 8.02 -11.41 8.68
C ALA A 36 8.70 -10.80 7.45
N THR A 37 7.98 -10.70 6.34
CA THR A 37 8.47 -9.97 5.16
C THR A 37 7.88 -8.56 5.13
N THR A 38 8.74 -7.55 5.04
CA THR A 38 8.28 -6.16 4.96
C THR A 38 7.69 -5.88 3.57
N PRO A 39 6.54 -5.18 3.46
CA PRO A 39 5.92 -4.88 2.17
C PRO A 39 6.81 -3.95 1.34
N THR A 40 7.70 -4.44 0.49
CA THR A 40 8.89 -3.68 0.04
C THR A 40 8.67 -2.50 -0.91
N VAL A 41 7.48 -2.28 -1.48
CA VAL A 41 7.39 -1.47 -2.73
C VAL A 41 6.45 -0.27 -2.73
N ASN A 42 5.62 -0.01 -1.72
CA ASN A 42 4.71 1.13 -1.77
C ASN A 42 4.37 1.69 -0.38
N ILE A 43 4.92 2.88 -0.07
CA ILE A 43 4.66 3.59 1.19
C ILE A 43 3.17 3.86 1.41
N GLY A 44 2.39 4.13 0.35
CA GLY A 44 0.95 4.35 0.46
C GLY A 44 0.18 3.08 0.83
N LEU A 45 0.59 1.91 0.31
CA LEU A 45 -0.01 0.63 0.72
C LEU A 45 0.38 0.27 2.16
N ARG A 46 1.63 0.52 2.56
CA ARG A 46 2.06 0.34 3.95
C ARG A 46 1.27 1.20 4.91
N GLN A 47 1.08 2.48 4.56
CA GLN A 47 0.32 3.41 5.38
C GLN A 47 -1.15 2.99 5.48
N LEU A 48 -1.79 2.61 4.36
CA LEU A 48 -3.13 2.05 4.39
C LEU A 48 -3.23 0.78 5.25
N TYR A 49 -2.19 -0.04 5.29
CA TYR A 49 -2.15 -1.18 6.18
C TYR A 49 -2.04 -0.72 7.65
N ALA A 50 -1.01 0.06 7.98
CA ALA A 50 -0.73 0.53 9.33
C ALA A 50 -1.91 1.28 9.96
N ASP A 51 -2.52 2.19 9.21
CA ASP A 51 -3.66 3.01 9.65
C ASP A 51 -4.91 2.19 9.98
N ASN A 52 -4.97 0.91 9.55
CA ASN A 52 -6.12 0.03 9.77
C ASN A 52 -5.83 -1.10 10.76
N ILE A 53 -4.70 -1.03 11.47
CA ILE A 53 -4.40 -1.87 12.64
C ILE A 53 -4.94 -1.15 13.88
N VAL A 54 -6.02 -1.68 14.44
CA VAL A 54 -6.77 -1.06 15.54
C VAL A 54 -7.00 -2.03 16.69
N LEU A 55 -7.22 -1.49 17.88
CA LEU A 55 -7.65 -2.27 19.05
C LEU A 55 -9.10 -2.73 18.86
N GLY A 56 -9.42 -3.92 19.38
CA GLY A 56 -10.72 -4.55 19.28
C GLY A 56 -11.80 -3.72 19.95
N ASN A 57 -11.48 -3.06 21.06
CA ASN A 57 -12.39 -2.15 21.76
C ASN A 57 -12.76 -0.90 20.95
N GLN A 58 -11.94 -0.52 19.95
CA GLN A 58 -12.26 0.55 18.99
C GLN A 58 -13.28 0.09 17.93
N VAL A 59 -13.56 -1.22 17.83
CA VAL A 59 -14.45 -1.81 16.82
C VAL A 59 -15.69 -2.47 17.45
N ARG A 60 -15.56 -3.13 18.61
CA ARG A 60 -16.66 -3.60 19.48
C ARG A 60 -16.13 -3.76 20.92
N GLY A 61 -16.87 -3.26 21.91
CA GLY A 61 -16.49 -3.29 23.33
C GLY A 61 -15.93 -4.64 23.76
N VAL A 62 -14.65 -4.64 24.13
CA VAL A 62 -13.95 -5.81 24.69
C VAL A 62 -13.81 -5.58 26.19
N ASN A 63 -14.15 -6.60 26.97
CA ASN A 63 -14.09 -6.58 28.43
C ASN A 63 -12.63 -6.51 28.91
N SER A 64 -12.40 -6.02 30.13
CA SER A 64 -11.06 -5.65 30.66
C SER A 64 -10.02 -6.77 30.65
N VAL A 65 -10.44 -8.04 30.69
CA VAL A 65 -9.55 -9.21 30.80
C VAL A 65 -8.92 -9.63 29.46
N SER A 66 -9.31 -9.05 28.31
CA SER A 66 -8.68 -9.36 27.03
C SER A 66 -8.69 -8.19 26.07
N GLN A 67 -7.66 -8.04 25.25
CA GLN A 67 -7.62 -7.10 24.13
C GLN A 67 -7.25 -7.84 22.85
N ARG A 68 -7.86 -7.45 21.73
CA ARG A 68 -7.55 -7.98 20.40
C ARG A 68 -7.03 -6.84 19.54
N ILE A 69 -6.14 -7.13 18.61
CA ILE A 69 -5.69 -6.14 17.61
C ILE A 69 -6.04 -6.71 16.25
N ILE A 70 -6.72 -5.94 15.41
CA ILE A 70 -7.27 -6.42 14.14
C ILE A 70 -6.94 -5.47 12.99
N ALA A 71 -6.77 -6.06 11.81
CA ALA A 71 -6.71 -5.36 10.54
C ALA A 71 -8.13 -5.21 9.99
N THR A 72 -8.67 -4.00 9.91
CA THR A 72 -10.12 -3.78 9.65
C THR A 72 -10.52 -3.67 8.19
N LYS A 73 -9.58 -3.32 7.30
CA LYS A 73 -9.87 -3.15 5.87
C LYS A 73 -9.42 -4.36 5.07
N LYS A 74 -10.18 -4.65 4.02
CA LYS A 74 -9.88 -5.70 3.03
C LYS A 74 -8.45 -5.61 2.50
N ILE A 75 -7.92 -4.41 2.25
CA ILE A 75 -6.54 -4.26 1.77
C ILE A 75 -5.50 -4.69 2.81
N ALA A 76 -5.74 -4.42 4.10
CA ALA A 76 -4.87 -4.82 5.18
C ALA A 76 -4.87 -6.35 5.35
N GLU A 77 -6.05 -6.95 5.27
CA GLU A 77 -6.21 -8.42 5.25
C GLU A 77 -5.51 -9.06 4.06
N GLN A 78 -5.67 -8.50 2.85
CA GLN A 78 -5.03 -8.99 1.64
C GLN A 78 -3.51 -8.85 1.65
N LEU A 79 -2.97 -7.85 2.33
CA LEU A 79 -1.52 -7.71 2.52
C LEU A 79 -1.00 -8.68 3.58
N GLU A 80 -1.77 -8.92 4.64
CA GLU A 80 -1.37 -9.83 5.70
C GLU A 80 -1.39 -11.30 5.24
N ASN A 81 -2.49 -11.72 4.63
CA ASN A 81 -2.76 -13.10 4.25
C ASN A 81 -2.49 -13.40 2.77
N GLY A 82 -2.18 -12.37 1.99
CA GLY A 82 -2.07 -12.48 0.54
C GLY A 82 -3.43 -12.48 -0.15
N CYS A 83 -3.41 -12.33 -1.46
CA CYS A 83 -4.56 -12.60 -2.31
C CYS A 83 -4.12 -13.03 -3.70
N GLY A 84 -4.86 -13.97 -4.28
CA GLY A 84 -4.61 -14.43 -5.65
C GLY A 84 -4.92 -13.36 -6.68
N PRO A 85 -4.65 -13.63 -7.98
CA PRO A 85 -4.93 -12.69 -9.05
C PRO A 85 -6.40 -12.30 -9.14
N TRP A 86 -6.67 -11.08 -9.61
CA TRP A 86 -8.04 -10.64 -9.85
C TRP A 86 -8.16 -9.73 -11.07
N ASP A 87 -9.35 -9.71 -11.67
CA ASP A 87 -9.66 -8.83 -12.79
C ASP A 87 -9.91 -7.40 -12.30
N MET A 88 -9.11 -6.44 -12.79
CA MET A 88 -9.29 -5.03 -12.46
C MET A 88 -10.35 -4.34 -13.31
N LYS A 89 -10.80 -4.95 -14.42
CA LYS A 89 -11.77 -4.32 -15.34
C LYS A 89 -13.03 -3.82 -14.64
N PRO A 90 -13.72 -4.59 -13.76
CA PRO A 90 -14.94 -4.11 -13.11
C PRO A 90 -14.72 -2.80 -12.34
N MET A 91 -13.62 -2.69 -11.60
CA MET A 91 -13.28 -1.48 -10.85
C MET A 91 -12.89 -0.31 -11.77
N LEU A 92 -12.08 -0.57 -12.79
CA LEU A 92 -11.60 0.49 -13.68
C LEU A 92 -12.70 1.04 -14.60
N LEU A 93 -13.68 0.21 -14.98
CA LEU A 93 -14.80 0.58 -15.84
C LEU A 93 -15.96 1.25 -15.07
N ASN A 94 -16.08 0.99 -13.78
CA ASN A 94 -17.06 1.64 -12.90
C ASN A 94 -16.53 2.88 -12.18
N GLY A 95 -15.26 3.22 -12.37
CA GLY A 95 -14.65 4.40 -11.76
C GLY A 95 -15.16 5.75 -12.31
N PRO A 96 -14.96 6.85 -11.57
CA PRO A 96 -15.51 8.18 -11.90
C PRO A 96 -14.92 8.82 -13.17
N LYS A 97 -13.81 8.26 -13.69
CA LYS A 97 -13.17 8.72 -14.94
C LYS A 97 -13.48 7.82 -16.14
N ALA A 98 -14.25 6.76 -15.94
CA ALA A 98 -14.75 5.94 -17.02
C ALA A 98 -15.72 6.74 -17.91
N ARG A 99 -15.77 6.37 -19.17
CA ARG A 99 -16.56 7.03 -20.23
C ARG A 99 -17.36 5.96 -20.96
N VAL A 100 -18.44 6.39 -21.61
CA VAL A 100 -19.24 5.53 -22.49
C VAL A 100 -18.94 5.94 -23.93
N GLY A 101 -18.51 4.99 -24.76
CA GLY A 101 -18.30 5.18 -26.19
C GLY A 101 -19.21 4.26 -27.02
N LYS A 102 -19.05 4.28 -28.34
CA LYS A 102 -19.84 3.44 -29.27
C LYS A 102 -19.75 1.94 -28.98
N ASN A 103 -18.64 1.50 -28.39
CA ASN A 103 -18.33 0.10 -28.11
C ASN A 103 -18.49 -0.26 -26.62
N GLY A 104 -19.23 0.55 -25.86
CA GLY A 104 -19.43 0.35 -24.44
C GLY A 104 -18.52 1.19 -23.56
N ARG A 105 -18.41 0.82 -22.28
CA ARG A 105 -17.62 1.57 -21.29
C ARG A 105 -16.13 1.38 -21.52
N TYR A 106 -15.37 2.45 -21.29
CA TYR A 106 -13.91 2.44 -21.34
C TYR A 106 -13.30 3.45 -20.38
N ASN A 107 -12.04 3.25 -20.02
CA ASN A 107 -11.27 4.18 -19.21
C ASN A 107 -9.83 4.28 -19.76
N ILE A 108 -9.24 5.48 -19.67
CA ILE A 108 -7.89 5.76 -20.14
C ILE A 108 -6.99 5.90 -18.91
N ILE A 109 -6.10 4.93 -18.73
CA ILE A 109 -5.24 4.83 -17.56
C ILE A 109 -3.86 5.41 -17.88
N PRO A 110 -3.44 6.49 -17.19
CA PRO A 110 -2.09 7.02 -17.31
C PRO A 110 -1.11 6.20 -16.45
N PHE A 111 -0.02 5.77 -17.06
CA PHE A 111 1.12 5.18 -16.38
C PHE A 111 2.28 6.16 -16.42
N ARG A 112 2.74 6.57 -15.24
CA ARG A 112 3.86 7.49 -15.08
C ARG A 112 5.18 6.73 -15.00
N HIS A 113 6.18 7.25 -15.71
CA HIS A 113 7.54 6.71 -15.72
C HIS A 113 8.49 7.68 -15.01
N GLY A 114 9.31 7.16 -14.10
CA GLY A 114 10.27 7.96 -13.34
C GLY A 114 11.47 8.40 -14.20
N THR A 115 12.05 9.55 -13.91
CA THR A 115 13.15 10.14 -14.70
C THR A 115 14.55 9.92 -14.11
N GLY A 116 14.64 9.17 -13.02
CA GLY A 116 15.93 8.77 -12.44
C GLY A 116 16.67 9.84 -11.63
N SER A 117 16.04 10.96 -11.25
CA SER A 117 16.65 11.82 -10.23
C SER A 117 16.52 11.14 -8.87
N SER A 118 17.64 10.70 -8.31
CA SER A 118 17.79 10.12 -6.97
C SER A 118 17.33 11.06 -5.84
N SER A 119 17.08 12.33 -6.16
CA SER A 119 16.80 13.41 -5.21
C SER A 119 15.32 13.57 -4.82
N ALA A 120 14.43 12.69 -5.28
CA ALA A 120 13.03 12.71 -4.88
C ALA A 120 12.74 11.52 -3.95
N PRO A 121 12.82 11.70 -2.61
CA PRO A 121 12.61 10.62 -1.64
C PRO A 121 11.23 9.93 -1.73
N ASN A 122 10.29 10.49 -2.52
CA ASN A 122 8.94 9.97 -2.73
C ASN A 122 8.67 9.51 -4.18
N ASN A 123 9.70 9.21 -4.99
CA ASN A 123 9.48 8.76 -6.37
C ASN A 123 9.11 7.26 -6.41
N ASN A 124 7.85 6.96 -6.13
CA ASN A 124 7.27 5.60 -6.23
C ASN A 124 7.20 5.05 -7.67
N PHE A 125 7.72 5.76 -8.67
CA PHE A 125 7.67 5.35 -10.07
C PHE A 125 8.98 4.72 -10.49
N LYS A 126 8.91 3.53 -11.10
CA LYS A 126 10.07 2.87 -11.68
C LYS A 126 10.75 3.80 -12.67
N THR A 127 12.04 4.05 -12.44
CA THR A 127 12.90 4.85 -13.32
C THR A 127 12.94 4.23 -14.71
N MET A 128 12.70 5.05 -15.73
CA MET A 128 12.84 4.63 -17.11
C MET A 128 14.32 4.48 -17.49
N PRO A 129 14.66 3.57 -18.42
CA PRO A 129 16.01 3.44 -18.94
C PRO A 129 16.57 4.75 -19.51
N LYS A 130 17.90 4.95 -19.39
CA LYS A 130 18.58 6.18 -19.81
C LYS A 130 18.37 6.51 -21.28
N ASP A 131 18.42 5.52 -22.17
CA ASP A 131 18.20 5.67 -23.61
C ASP A 131 16.76 6.10 -23.93
N ILE A 132 15.77 5.54 -23.23
CA ILE A 132 14.37 5.96 -23.33
C ILE A 132 14.21 7.40 -22.85
N TYR A 133 14.81 7.76 -21.71
CA TYR A 133 14.75 9.12 -21.20
C TYR A 133 15.37 10.14 -22.16
N GLN A 134 16.52 9.84 -22.75
CA GLN A 134 17.20 10.70 -23.73
C GLN A 134 16.33 10.98 -24.95
N LYS A 135 15.64 9.97 -25.48
CA LYS A 135 14.67 10.16 -26.58
C LYS A 135 13.44 10.94 -26.11
N ALA A 136 12.89 10.58 -24.95
CA ALA A 136 11.66 11.17 -24.45
C ALA A 136 11.81 12.67 -24.13
N ARG A 137 12.94 13.10 -23.58
CA ARG A 137 13.19 14.53 -23.25
C ARG A 137 13.29 15.41 -24.50
N GLN A 138 13.63 14.85 -25.66
CA GLN A 138 13.71 15.60 -26.92
C GLN A 138 12.34 15.75 -27.61
N MET A 139 11.33 15.01 -27.18
CA MET A 139 10.00 15.10 -27.76
C MET A 139 9.39 16.49 -27.52
N LYS A 140 8.65 16.98 -28.52
CA LYS A 140 7.77 18.14 -28.37
C LYS A 140 6.80 17.88 -27.22
N ALA A 141 6.77 18.77 -26.24
CA ALA A 141 5.93 18.60 -25.06
C ALA A 141 4.44 18.78 -25.40
N THR A 142 3.61 17.98 -24.74
CA THR A 142 2.17 18.19 -24.60
C THR A 142 1.95 19.26 -23.54
N VAL A 143 1.26 20.34 -23.90
CA VAL A 143 1.03 21.49 -23.03
C VAL A 143 -0.45 21.81 -22.94
N GLN A 144 -0.87 22.40 -21.83
CA GLN A 144 -2.21 22.95 -21.70
C GLN A 144 -2.30 24.26 -22.48
N GLN A 145 -3.33 24.38 -23.31
CA GLN A 145 -3.66 25.58 -24.07
C GLN A 145 -5.12 25.94 -23.77
N GLY A 146 -5.33 26.89 -22.85
CA GLY A 146 -6.65 27.19 -22.29
C GLY A 146 -7.27 25.96 -21.63
N ASN A 147 -8.48 25.60 -22.05
CA ASN A 147 -9.23 24.43 -21.54
C ASN A 147 -8.91 23.12 -22.28
N ARG A 148 -7.92 23.10 -23.19
CA ARG A 148 -7.58 21.92 -24.00
C ARG A 148 -6.12 21.55 -23.83
N LEU A 149 -5.82 20.27 -24.02
CA LEU A 149 -4.44 19.79 -24.15
C LEU A 149 -4.03 19.82 -25.61
N LYS A 150 -2.93 20.51 -25.91
CA LYS A 150 -2.27 20.42 -27.22
C LYS A 150 -1.24 19.30 -27.14
N TYR A 151 -1.55 18.18 -27.78
CA TYR A 151 -0.66 17.03 -27.83
C TYR A 151 0.64 17.36 -28.58
N GLY A 152 1.75 16.96 -27.98
CA GLY A 152 3.08 17.03 -28.57
C GLY A 152 3.45 15.76 -29.32
N GLY A 153 4.75 15.44 -29.31
CA GLY A 153 5.28 14.21 -29.90
C GLY A 153 4.94 12.96 -29.09
N ARG A 154 5.01 11.81 -29.75
CA ARG A 154 4.91 10.48 -29.13
C ARG A 154 6.16 9.68 -29.40
N LEU A 155 6.60 8.93 -28.40
CA LEU A 155 7.70 8.00 -28.55
C LEU A 155 7.21 6.75 -29.28
N THR A 156 7.91 6.35 -30.33
CA THR A 156 7.59 5.16 -31.13
C THR A 156 8.82 4.30 -31.38
N GLY A 157 8.61 3.05 -31.80
CA GLY A 157 9.70 2.14 -32.18
C GLY A 157 10.53 1.68 -30.99
N THR A 158 9.92 1.63 -29.80
CA THR A 158 10.60 1.15 -28.58
C THR A 158 10.50 -0.36 -28.42
N GLU A 159 9.55 -0.98 -29.12
CA GLU A 159 9.14 -2.36 -28.90
C GLU A 159 10.22 -3.40 -29.25
N THR A 160 11.13 -3.10 -30.18
CA THR A 160 12.24 -4.01 -30.53
C THR A 160 13.16 -4.30 -29.33
N LYS A 161 13.43 -3.29 -28.52
CA LYS A 161 14.29 -3.40 -27.33
C LYS A 161 13.49 -3.56 -26.03
N TYR A 162 12.31 -2.94 -25.99
CA TYR A 162 11.41 -2.93 -24.85
C TYR A 162 10.06 -3.51 -25.25
N ALA A 163 10.10 -4.80 -25.59
CA ALA A 163 8.94 -5.58 -26.01
C ALA A 163 7.81 -5.49 -24.97
N PRO A 164 6.56 -5.75 -25.40
CA PRO A 164 5.46 -5.81 -24.46
C PRO A 164 5.75 -6.82 -23.35
N GLY A 165 5.38 -6.48 -22.12
CA GLY A 165 5.56 -7.38 -20.99
C GLY A 165 4.58 -8.54 -21.01
N LYS A 166 4.93 -9.62 -20.32
CA LYS A 166 4.03 -10.73 -20.00
C LYS A 166 3.57 -10.59 -18.54
N ASN A 167 2.27 -10.76 -18.29
CA ASN A 167 1.77 -10.86 -16.93
C ASN A 167 2.32 -12.16 -16.30
N PRO A 168 3.01 -12.08 -15.14
CA PRO A 168 3.65 -13.25 -14.55
C PRO A 168 2.65 -14.31 -14.10
N THR A 169 1.41 -13.92 -13.74
CA THR A 169 0.42 -14.85 -13.20
C THR A 169 -0.59 -15.31 -14.25
N SER A 170 -1.11 -14.40 -15.08
CA SER A 170 -2.06 -14.81 -16.15
C SER A 170 -1.37 -15.27 -17.43
N GLY A 171 -0.07 -15.04 -17.56
CA GLY A 171 0.67 -15.31 -18.80
C GLY A 171 0.29 -14.40 -19.96
N TYR A 172 -0.60 -13.42 -19.76
CA TYR A 172 -1.08 -12.54 -20.81
C TYR A 172 0.03 -11.65 -21.36
N GLN A 173 0.21 -11.68 -22.68
CA GLN A 173 1.16 -10.83 -23.39
C GLN A 173 0.50 -9.48 -23.70
N HIS A 174 1.08 -8.38 -23.23
CA HIS A 174 0.58 -7.06 -23.57
C HIS A 174 0.70 -6.79 -25.08
N LYS A 175 -0.22 -5.98 -25.63
CA LYS A 175 -0.23 -5.66 -27.07
C LYS A 175 0.79 -4.61 -27.49
N ALA A 176 1.22 -3.77 -26.55
CA ALA A 176 2.13 -2.65 -26.82
C ALA A 176 3.29 -2.67 -25.82
N GLY A 177 4.48 -2.29 -26.32
CA GLY A 177 5.71 -2.15 -25.56
C GLY A 177 5.54 -1.20 -24.38
N ARG A 178 6.39 -1.36 -23.35
CA ARG A 178 6.27 -0.61 -22.09
C ARG A 178 6.27 0.91 -22.28
N PHE A 179 7.07 1.40 -23.23
CA PHE A 179 7.29 2.82 -23.48
C PHE A 179 6.64 3.31 -24.78
N GLU A 180 5.97 2.41 -25.51
CA GLU A 180 5.36 2.74 -26.79
C GLU A 180 4.18 3.71 -26.59
N GLY A 181 4.17 4.76 -27.41
CA GLY A 181 3.20 5.84 -27.36
C GLY A 181 3.41 6.80 -26.18
N MET A 182 4.58 6.80 -25.53
CA MET A 182 4.88 7.73 -24.44
C MET A 182 4.78 9.18 -24.91
N VAL A 183 4.20 10.05 -24.08
CA VAL A 183 4.20 11.49 -24.28
C VAL A 183 4.98 12.18 -23.16
N ARG A 184 5.60 13.31 -23.49
CA ARG A 184 6.13 14.28 -22.54
C ARG A 184 5.04 15.31 -22.26
N VAL A 185 4.58 15.42 -21.02
CA VAL A 185 3.63 16.45 -20.58
C VAL A 185 4.40 17.49 -19.79
N GLU A 186 4.34 18.74 -20.21
CA GLU A 186 5.00 19.85 -19.52
C GLU A 186 3.96 20.72 -18.81
N LYS A 187 4.25 21.05 -17.55
CA LYS A 187 3.49 22.01 -16.76
C LYS A 187 4.43 23.12 -16.31
N THR A 188 4.00 24.36 -16.53
CA THR A 188 4.68 25.55 -16.02
C THR A 188 4.06 25.92 -14.69
N TYR A 189 4.88 25.93 -13.66
CA TYR A 189 4.57 26.46 -12.33
C TYR A 189 5.28 27.81 -12.16
N ALA A 190 4.84 28.61 -11.19
CA ALA A 190 5.38 29.94 -10.95
C ALA A 190 6.91 30.00 -10.86
N LYS A 191 7.56 28.92 -10.38
CA LYS A 191 9.01 28.85 -10.16
C LYS A 191 9.76 27.85 -11.05
N ALA A 192 9.06 27.00 -11.80
CA ALA A 192 9.72 25.93 -12.56
C ALA A 192 8.83 25.37 -13.67
N LYS A 193 9.46 24.92 -14.76
CA LYS A 193 8.83 24.03 -15.74
C LYS A 193 9.17 22.59 -15.39
N GLN A 194 8.14 21.76 -15.20
CA GLN A 194 8.31 20.35 -14.88
C GLN A 194 7.72 19.49 -15.99
N SER A 195 8.47 18.46 -16.38
CA SER A 195 8.04 17.47 -17.36
C SER A 195 7.70 16.15 -16.69
N THR A 196 6.57 15.56 -17.08
CA THR A 196 6.16 14.22 -16.69
C THR A 196 6.02 13.36 -17.94
N TYR A 197 6.46 12.11 -17.84
CA TYR A 197 6.43 11.17 -18.95
C TYR A 197 5.37 10.11 -18.70
N LEU A 198 4.39 10.04 -19.60
CA LEU A 198 3.21 9.20 -19.45
C LEU A 198 3.05 8.30 -20.65
N THR A 199 2.69 7.04 -20.41
CA THR A 199 2.04 6.18 -21.42
C THR A 199 0.59 6.02 -21.03
N PHE A 200 -0.30 5.93 -22.02
CA PHE A 200 -1.71 5.68 -21.78
C PHE A 200 -2.07 4.28 -22.25
N ARG A 201 -2.87 3.57 -21.46
CA ARG A 201 -3.48 2.31 -21.86
C ARG A 201 -4.98 2.41 -21.66
N VAL A 202 -5.73 1.76 -22.56
CA VAL A 202 -7.20 1.80 -22.54
C VAL A 202 -7.70 0.47 -22.03
N VAL A 203 -8.54 0.52 -21.00
CA VAL A 203 -9.38 -0.61 -20.58
C VAL A 203 -10.78 -0.36 -21.11
N SER A 204 -11.43 -1.41 -21.59
CA SER A 204 -12.78 -1.36 -22.13
C SER A 204 -13.49 -2.69 -21.92
N GLU A 205 -14.80 -2.71 -22.10
CA GLU A 205 -15.61 -3.93 -22.08
C GLU A 205 -15.18 -4.94 -23.16
N LYS A 206 -14.55 -4.49 -24.25
CA LYS A 206 -13.99 -5.33 -25.31
C LYS A 206 -12.50 -5.67 -25.11
N SER A 207 -11.92 -5.28 -23.97
CA SER A 207 -10.54 -5.68 -23.66
C SER A 207 -10.48 -7.19 -23.49
N ASP A 208 -9.35 -7.78 -23.91
CA ASP A 208 -9.12 -9.22 -23.83
C ASP A 208 -9.41 -9.75 -22.40
N PRO A 209 -10.11 -10.89 -22.23
CA PRO A 209 -10.42 -11.42 -20.91
C PRO A 209 -9.20 -11.58 -19.99
N GLY A 210 -8.05 -12.00 -20.53
CA GLY A 210 -6.80 -12.18 -19.80
C GLY A 210 -6.01 -10.89 -19.55
N SER A 211 -6.46 -9.75 -20.10
CA SER A 211 -5.85 -8.45 -19.86
C SER A 211 -6.32 -7.81 -18.54
N TRP A 212 -5.55 -6.84 -18.03
CA TRP A 212 -5.87 -6.10 -16.80
C TRP A 212 -6.04 -6.97 -15.54
N ILE A 213 -5.38 -8.14 -15.51
CA ILE A 213 -5.30 -8.99 -14.32
C ILE A 213 -4.21 -8.44 -13.39
N HIS A 214 -4.59 -8.14 -12.16
CA HIS A 214 -3.61 -7.87 -11.10
C HIS A 214 -3.02 -9.21 -10.63
N PRO A 215 -1.69 -9.34 -10.42
CA PRO A 215 -1.06 -10.62 -10.09
C PRO A 215 -1.41 -11.16 -8.70
N GLY A 216 -2.00 -10.34 -7.84
CA GLY A 216 -2.22 -10.67 -6.43
C GLY A 216 -1.34 -9.86 -5.48
N TYR A 217 -1.46 -10.14 -4.19
CA TYR A 217 -0.48 -9.75 -3.18
C TYR A 217 0.09 -11.01 -2.52
N GLN A 218 1.39 -10.99 -2.24
CA GLN A 218 2.02 -12.02 -1.43
C GLN A 218 1.66 -11.79 0.04
N ALA A 219 1.47 -12.87 0.79
CA ALA A 219 1.26 -12.79 2.23
C ALA A 219 2.52 -12.32 2.96
N HIS A 220 2.35 -11.39 3.91
CA HIS A 220 3.45 -10.84 4.69
C HIS A 220 3.56 -11.41 6.10
N HIS A 221 2.46 -11.91 6.66
CA HIS A 221 2.40 -12.54 8.00
C HIS A 221 3.03 -11.69 9.11
N ILE A 222 2.84 -10.37 9.05
CA ILE A 222 3.43 -9.41 9.99
C ILE A 222 2.87 -9.64 11.39
N ALA A 223 1.58 -9.95 11.52
CA ALA A 223 0.93 -10.19 12.81
C ALA A 223 1.62 -11.32 13.58
N LYS A 224 2.03 -12.40 12.90
CA LYS A 224 2.71 -13.52 13.55
C LYS A 224 4.11 -13.12 14.04
N GLY A 225 4.83 -12.33 13.24
CA GLY A 225 6.11 -11.77 13.66
C GLY A 225 5.96 -10.86 14.88
N VAL A 226 4.91 -10.04 14.93
CA VAL A 226 4.62 -9.14 16.06
C VAL A 226 4.31 -9.94 17.31
N GLU A 227 3.46 -10.96 17.20
CA GLU A 227 3.12 -11.85 18.32
C GLU A 227 4.39 -12.43 18.96
N ASN A 228 5.27 -13.02 18.13
CA ASN A 228 6.51 -13.63 18.61
C ASN A 228 7.45 -12.59 19.25
N PHE A 229 7.53 -11.38 18.66
CA PHE A 229 8.41 -10.32 19.14
C PHE A 229 7.94 -9.69 20.45
N CYS A 230 6.63 -9.42 20.58
CA CYS A 230 6.08 -8.74 21.74
C CYS A 230 5.81 -9.67 22.94
N ARG A 231 5.76 -10.99 22.74
CA ARG A 231 5.36 -11.98 23.74
C ARG A 231 5.99 -11.77 25.11
N SER A 232 7.32 -11.80 25.20
CA SER A 232 8.03 -11.68 26.49
C SER A 232 7.83 -10.33 27.15
N ALA A 233 7.76 -9.25 26.37
CA ALA A 233 7.50 -7.91 26.90
C ALA A 233 6.09 -7.79 27.48
N VAL A 234 5.09 -8.37 26.82
CA VAL A 234 3.70 -8.41 27.30
C VAL A 234 3.59 -9.25 28.57
N GLU A 235 4.22 -10.43 28.59
CA GLU A 235 4.27 -11.30 29.77
C GLU A 235 4.86 -10.56 30.98
N GLN A 236 5.99 -9.87 30.78
CA GLN A 236 6.62 -9.07 31.83
C GLN A 236 5.71 -7.95 32.34
N MET A 237 5.07 -7.17 31.46
CA MET A 237 4.16 -6.08 31.86
C MET A 237 3.00 -6.59 32.73
N ILE A 238 2.43 -7.74 32.38
CA ILE A 238 1.30 -8.33 33.13
C ILE A 238 1.80 -8.89 34.47
N GLN A 239 2.96 -9.55 34.50
CA GLN A 239 3.50 -10.16 35.70
C GLN A 239 3.91 -9.12 36.75
N GLU A 240 4.51 -8.01 36.32
CA GLU A 240 4.82 -6.85 37.18
C GLU A 240 3.53 -6.25 37.79
N ALA A 241 2.50 -6.05 36.96
CA ALA A 241 1.23 -5.50 37.42
C ALA A 241 0.48 -6.42 38.39
N ALA A 242 0.45 -7.72 38.11
CA ALA A 242 -0.15 -8.72 39.00
C ALA A 242 0.57 -8.78 40.35
N THR A 243 1.91 -8.65 40.36
CA THR A 243 2.69 -8.60 41.59
C THR A 243 2.33 -7.36 42.42
N HIS A 244 2.13 -6.21 41.78
CA HIS A 244 1.73 -4.98 42.45
C HIS A 244 0.33 -5.07 43.07
N ASP A 245 -0.66 -5.55 42.30
CA ASP A 245 -2.03 -5.77 42.82
C ASP A 245 -2.04 -6.75 44.01
N LEU A 246 -1.21 -7.81 43.97
CA LEU A 246 -1.07 -8.75 45.09
C LEU A 246 -0.45 -8.09 46.33
N GLN A 247 0.58 -7.26 46.17
CA GLN A 247 1.22 -6.54 47.27
C GLN A 247 0.24 -5.57 47.96
N GLU A 248 -0.54 -4.81 47.18
CA GLU A 248 -1.56 -3.90 47.71
C GLU A 248 -2.65 -4.65 48.48
N ALA A 249 -3.07 -5.82 47.98
CA ALA A 249 -4.03 -6.67 48.67
C ALA A 249 -3.49 -7.20 50.02
N ILE A 250 -2.22 -7.63 50.06
CA ILE A 250 -1.57 -8.12 51.29
C ILE A 250 -1.48 -7.02 52.34
N VAL A 251 -1.06 -5.81 51.96
CA VAL A 251 -0.98 -4.66 52.88
C VAL A 251 -2.36 -4.33 53.46
N THR A 252 -3.41 -4.38 52.64
CA THR A 252 -4.78 -4.12 53.08
C THR A 252 -5.29 -5.14 54.09
N ILE A 253 -4.89 -6.42 53.96
CA ILE A 253 -5.27 -7.49 54.90
C ILE A 253 -4.48 -7.38 56.21
N GLY A 254 -3.21 -6.97 56.16
CA GLY A 254 -2.35 -6.84 57.34
C GLY A 254 -2.56 -5.59 58.19
N ALA A 255 -3.40 -4.65 57.76
CA ALA A 255 -3.73 -3.41 58.47
C ALA A 255 -4.98 -3.53 59.39
N VAL A 256 -5.43 -4.75 59.66
CA VAL A 256 -6.54 -5.11 60.57
C VAL A 256 -5.99 -5.72 61.85
#